data_AF-A0A673GE05-F1
#
_entry.id   AF-A0A673GE05-F1
#
_cell.length_a   1.000
_cell.length_b   1.000
_cell.length_c   1.000
_cell.angle_alpha   90.00
_cell.angle_beta   90.00
_cell.angle_gamma   90.00
#
_symmetry.space_group_name_H-M   'P 1'
#
loop_
_entity.id
_entity.type
_entity.pdbx_description
1 polymer ?
#
loop_
_entity_poly.entity_id
_entity_poly.type
_entity_poly.pdbx_seq_one_letter_code
_entity_poly.pdbx_strand_id
1 'polypeptide(L)' 'MGHHTWPHVLIYDRFGQDIISPLLSVKELRDMGITLHLLLHSDRDPIPDVPAIYFVMPTEEN' A
#
# COMPACT_ATOMS: atom_id res chain seq x y z
N MET A 1 10.61 22.47 -8.56
CA MET A 1 11.18 21.70 -7.44
C MET A 1 10.36 20.42 -7.33
N GLY A 2 10.78 19.35 -8.00
CA GLY A 2 10.05 18.08 -7.98
C GLY A 2 10.10 17.53 -6.56
N HIS A 3 8.94 17.29 -5.97
CA HIS A 3 8.82 16.53 -4.73
C HIS A 3 9.40 15.15 -5.01
N HIS A 4 10.55 14.83 -4.41
CA HIS A 4 11.04 13.46 -4.38
C HIS A 4 10.09 12.66 -3.49
N THR A 5 9.05 12.07 -4.08
CA THR A 5 8.24 11.05 -3.42
C THR A 5 9.09 9.79 -3.32
N TRP A 6 9.45 9.41 -2.09
CA TRP A 6 10.14 8.14 -1.85
C TRP A 6 9.23 6.97 -2.17
N PRO A 7 9.78 5.84 -2.65
CA PRO A 7 8.99 4.64 -2.89
C PRO A 7 8.46 4.10 -1.55
N HIS A 8 7.17 3.81 -1.52
CA HIS A 8 6.51 3.12 -0.41
C HIS A 8 5.76 1.91 -0.94
N VAL A 9 5.56 0.93 -0.06
CA VAL A 9 4.68 -0.22 -0.28
C VAL A 9 3.40 0.00 0.51
N LEU A 10 2.24 -0.11 -0.12
CA LEU A 10 0.95 -0.15 0.58
C LEU A 10 0.58 -1.61 0.85
N ILE A 11 0.22 -1.92 2.08
CA ILE A 11 -0.32 -3.22 2.46
C ILE A 11 -1.70 -3.00 3.05
N TYR A 12 -2.71 -3.66 2.49
CA TYR A 12 -4.08 -3.57 2.96
C TYR A 12 -4.68 -4.96 3.16
N ASP A 13 -5.69 -5.07 4.00
CA ASP A 13 -6.55 -6.25 4.03
C ASP A 13 -7.61 -6.15 2.92
N ARG A 14 -8.49 -7.14 2.83
CA ARG A 14 -9.56 -7.16 1.83
C ARG A 14 -10.50 -5.96 1.97
N PHE A 15 -10.79 -5.56 3.20
CA PHE A 15 -11.67 -4.41 3.49
C PHE A 15 -11.03 -3.09 3.06
N GLY A 16 -9.75 -2.89 3.36
CA GLY A 16 -8.97 -1.73 2.90
C GLY A 16 -8.86 -1.68 1.37
N GLN A 17 -8.71 -2.83 0.70
CA GLN A 17 -8.73 -2.89 -0.76
C GLN A 17 -10.07 -2.41 -1.34
N ASP A 18 -11.19 -2.85 -0.75
CA ASP A 18 -12.54 -2.46 -1.19
C ASP A 18 -12.79 -0.95 -1.01
N ILE A 19 -12.11 -0.31 -0.05
CA ILE A 19 -12.14 1.15 0.13
C ILE A 19 -11.23 1.86 -0.89
N ILE A 20 -9.99 1.40 -1.07
CA ILE A 20 -8.98 2.12 -1.87
C ILE A 20 -9.26 1.98 -3.38
N SER A 21 -9.60 0.79 -3.85
CA SER A 21 -9.73 0.50 -5.28
C SER A 21 -10.76 1.35 -6.05
N PRO A 22 -11.93 1.75 -5.49
CA PRO A 22 -12.83 2.68 -6.17
C PRO A 22 -12.43 4.15 -6.03
N LEU A 23 -11.63 4.51 -5.02
CA LEU A 23 -11.28 5.90 -4.72
C LEU A 23 -10.02 6.37 -5.44
N LEU A 24 -9.06 5.47 -5.64
CA LEU A 24 -7.74 5.78 -6.17
C LEU A 24 -7.37 4.85 -7.32
N SER A 25 -7.05 5.45 -8.46
CA SER A 25 -6.42 4.73 -9.57
C SER A 25 -4.97 4.34 -9.25
N VAL A 26 -4.45 3.36 -9.99
CA VAL A 26 -3.03 2.98 -9.93
C VAL A 26 -2.10 4.18 -10.21
N LYS A 27 -2.54 5.12 -11.06
CA LYS A 27 -1.78 6.34 -11.35
C LYS A 27 -1.69 7.24 -10.12
N GLU A 28 -2.80 7.50 -9.45
CA GLU A 28 -2.83 8.35 -8.25
C GLU A 28 -2.00 7.76 -7.11
N LEU A 29 -2.06 6.44 -6.91
CA LEU A 29 -1.19 5.74 -5.95
C LEU A 29 0.30 5.98 -6.25
N ARG A 30 0.71 5.91 -7.53
CA ARG A 30 2.09 6.17 -7.95
C ARG A 30 2.48 7.64 -7.78
N ASP A 31 1.59 8.56 -8.09
CA ASP A 31 1.80 10.00 -7.90
C ASP A 31 1.97 10.34 -6.40
N MET A 32 1.42 9.51 -5.50
CA MET A 32 1.63 9.57 -4.04
C MET A 32 2.89 8.83 -3.55
N GLY A 33 3.66 8.19 -4.44
CA GLY A 33 4.86 7.41 -4.08
C GLY A 33 4.59 5.94 -3.71
N ILE A 34 3.35 5.45 -3.82
CA ILE A 34 3.03 4.02 -3.66
C ILE A 34 3.40 3.29 -4.94
N THR A 35 4.48 2.50 -4.89
CA THR A 35 5.01 1.79 -6.07
C THR A 35 4.56 0.34 -6.14
N LEU A 36 4.20 -0.22 -4.98
CA LEU A 36 3.69 -1.58 -4.82
C LEU A 36 2.52 -1.57 -3.84
N HIS A 37 1.51 -2.39 -4.11
CA HIS A 37 0.33 -2.56 -3.25
C HIS A 37 0.02 -4.05 -3.15
N LEU A 38 -0.09 -4.57 -1.92
CA LEU A 38 -0.20 -6.01 -1.63
C LEU A 38 -1.33 -6.26 -0.63
N LEU A 39 -1.90 -7.46 -0.69
CA LEU A 39 -2.81 -7.93 0.35
C LEU A 39 -2.01 -8.35 1.59
N LEU A 40 -2.54 -8.08 2.78
CA LEU A 40 -1.91 -8.40 4.06
C LEU A 40 -1.55 -9.89 4.18
N HIS A 41 -2.46 -10.75 3.73
CA HIS A 41 -2.33 -12.21 3.82
C HIS A 41 -1.81 -12.86 2.52
N SER A 42 -1.30 -12.09 1.56
CA SER A 42 -0.56 -12.70 0.45
C SER A 42 0.86 -13.07 0.88
N ASP A 43 1.47 -14.02 0.19
CA ASP A 43 2.91 -14.26 0.30
C ASP A 43 3.67 -12.98 -0.09
N ARG A 44 4.72 -12.65 0.68
CA ARG A 44 5.48 -11.41 0.54
C ARG A 44 6.97 -11.70 0.63
N ASP A 45 7.70 -11.32 -0.41
CA ASP A 45 9.15 -11.25 -0.35
C ASP A 45 9.58 -10.02 0.48
N PRO A 46 10.64 -10.13 1.29
CA PRO A 46 11.17 -8.98 2.01
C PRO A 46 11.69 -7.92 1.04
N ILE A 47 11.29 -6.67 1.25
CA ILE A 47 11.74 -5.51 0.46
C ILE A 47 12.61 -4.64 1.38
N PRO A 48 13.94 -4.79 1.33
CA PRO A 48 14.83 -4.02 2.18
C PRO A 48 14.78 -2.53 1.82
N ASP A 49 14.96 -1.68 2.82
CA ASP A 49 15.10 -0.22 2.69
C ASP A 49 13.89 0.53 2.09
N VAL A 50 12.73 -0.13 1.97
CA VAL A 50 11.49 0.49 1.50
C VAL A 50 10.45 0.51 2.63
N PRO A 51 9.93 1.69 3.03
CA PRO A 51 8.89 1.78 4.04
C PRO A 51 7.56 1.16 3.56
N ALA A 52 6.88 0.48 4.47
CA ALA A 52 5.55 -0.08 4.26
C ALA A 52 4.49 0.72 5.05
N ILE A 53 3.38 1.01 4.39
CA ILE A 53 2.19 1.64 4.97
C ILE A 53 1.11 0.56 5.09
N TYR A 54 0.59 0.35 6.30
CA TYR A 54 -0.47 -0.62 6.56
C TYR A 54 -1.82 0.09 6.69
N PHE A 55 -2.75 -0.24 5.80
CA PHE A 55 -4.14 0.21 5.83
C PHE A 55 -5.05 -0.99 6.01
N VAL A 56 -5.22 -1.40 7.27
CA VAL A 56 -5.87 -2.65 7.67
C VAL A 56 -6.87 -2.37 8.79
N MET A 57 -7.88 -3.23 8.93
CA MET A 57 -8.80 -3.19 10.06
C MET A 57 -8.08 -3.60 11.36
N PRO A 58 -8.44 -3.02 12.51
CA PRO A 58 -7.87 -3.38 13.81
C PRO A 58 -8.56 -4.65 14.38
N THR A 59 -8.33 -5.79 13.73
CA THR A 59 -8.81 -7.11 14.17
C THR A 59 -7.68 -7.92 14.80
N GLU A 60 -8.00 -8.98 15.55
CA GLU A 60 -6.97 -9.87 16.11
C GLU A 60 -6.19 -10.68 15.05
N GLU A 61 -6.78 -10.84 13.86
CA GLU A 61 -6.18 -11.57 12.74
C GLU A 61 -5.08 -10.78 12.01
N ASN A 62 -5.13 -9.44 12.08
CA ASN A 62 -4.27 -8.51 11.35
C ASN A 62 -3.07 -8.05 12.20
#